data_AF-A0A4S4MRK6-F1
#
_entry.id   AF-A0A4S4MRK6-F1
#
_cell.length_a   1.000
_cell.length_b   1.000
_cell.length_c   1.000
_cell.angle_alpha   90.00
_cell.angle_beta   90.00
_cell.angle_gamma   90.00
#
_symmetry.space_group_name_H-M   'P 1'
#
loop_
_entity.id
_entity.type
_entity.pdbx_description
1 polymer ?
#
loop_
_entity_poly.entity_id
_entity_poly.type
_entity_poly.pdbx_seq_one_letter_code
_entity_poly.pdbx_strand_id
1 'polypeptide(L)'
;MTLSQPEDDSPSWIRVNILVAMWQKNSSIQYDEGSTRLCRGVQAVLQTQLDRHFVFGLLLKQCGLRVFYGNRSGLLATDSWIDVRTQHVKFIQVVLAISSLPPRHLGWDQNMKLYLNPHPGVREFRYTTDPNVQLKDYGPNPSDAQWAIFVPDRYTSIMGKWYLTIRLITTFESEATEVGPITMG
;
A
#
# COMPACT_ATOMS: atom_id res chain seq x y z
N MET A 1 20.65 -28.26 17.47
CA MET A 1 20.47 -26.88 17.96
C MET A 1 20.46 -25.99 16.72
N THR A 2 19.28 -25.79 16.15
CA THR A 2 19.12 -25.11 14.86
C THR A 2 19.12 -23.61 15.13
N LEU A 3 20.10 -22.91 14.59
CA LEU A 3 20.19 -21.45 14.63
C LEU A 3 18.97 -20.89 13.91
N SER A 4 18.06 -20.28 14.66
CA SER A 4 16.99 -19.42 14.15
C SER A 4 17.64 -18.32 13.31
N GLN A 5 17.30 -18.24 12.02
CA GLN A 5 17.66 -17.10 11.20
C GLN A 5 17.10 -15.83 11.85
N PRO A 6 17.81 -14.69 11.79
CA PRO A 6 17.29 -13.43 12.29
C PRO A 6 15.99 -13.12 11.54
N GLU A 7 14.90 -12.91 12.27
CA GLU A 7 13.67 -12.36 11.69
C GLU A 7 14.03 -11.01 11.06
N ASP A 8 13.79 -10.88 9.76
CA ASP A 8 13.91 -9.63 9.04
C ASP A 8 12.87 -8.66 9.61
N ASP A 9 13.32 -7.79 10.52
CA ASP A 9 12.52 -6.79 11.23
C ASP A 9 12.09 -5.62 10.31
N SER A 10 12.26 -5.77 8.99
CA SER A 10 11.80 -4.81 8.00
C SER A 10 10.26 -4.68 8.06
N PRO A 11 9.71 -3.46 8.11
CA PRO A 11 8.27 -3.27 8.21
C PRO A 11 7.58 -3.89 7.00
N SER A 12 6.72 -4.87 7.26
CA SER A 12 5.89 -5.48 6.24
C SER A 12 4.89 -4.45 5.70
N TRP A 13 5.07 -4.05 4.44
CA TRP A 13 4.15 -3.13 3.74
C TRP A 13 2.81 -3.79 3.35
N ILE A 14 2.64 -5.07 3.69
CA ILE A 14 1.45 -5.88 3.42
C ILE A 14 0.36 -5.50 4.41
N ARG A 15 -0.87 -5.32 3.90
CA ARG A 15 -2.07 -4.94 4.68
C ARG A 15 -1.98 -3.60 5.43
N VAL A 16 -1.08 -2.72 5.03
CA VAL A 16 -1.13 -1.30 5.40
C VAL A 16 -2.38 -0.66 4.81
N ASN A 17 -3.30 -0.23 5.69
CA ASN A 17 -4.53 0.45 5.28
C ASN A 17 -4.27 1.93 4.95
N ILE A 18 -3.52 2.61 5.83
CA ILE A 18 -3.27 4.05 5.79
C ILE A 18 -1.84 4.29 6.25
N LEU A 19 -1.16 5.22 5.60
CA LEU A 19 0.17 5.65 6.00
C LEU A 19 0.06 6.86 6.92
N VAL A 20 0.74 6.83 8.06
CA VAL A 20 0.81 7.98 8.98
C VAL A 20 2.27 8.34 9.19
N ALA A 21 2.61 9.59 8.91
CA ALA A 21 3.91 10.16 9.18
C ALA A 21 3.75 11.28 10.21
N MET A 22 4.59 11.29 11.25
CA MET A 22 4.55 12.26 12.33
C MET A 22 5.87 13.02 12.44
N TRP A 23 5.81 14.35 12.41
CA TRP A 23 6.97 15.23 12.59
C TRP A 23 6.84 16.06 13.87
N GLN A 24 7.88 16.01 14.70
CA GLN A 24 7.96 16.70 15.99
C GLN A 24 8.93 17.90 16.02
N LYS A 25 9.77 18.13 14.99
CA LYS A 25 10.82 19.17 15.05
C LYS A 25 10.44 20.47 14.30
N ASN A 26 10.92 21.59 14.86
CA ASN A 26 10.59 22.97 14.49
C ASN A 26 11.53 23.57 13.41
N SER A 27 11.80 22.89 12.29
CA SER A 27 12.54 23.55 11.19
C SER A 27 11.79 23.51 9.86
N SER A 28 11.90 24.61 9.11
CA SER A 28 11.23 24.84 7.83
C SER A 28 11.78 24.00 6.68
N ILE A 29 12.96 23.39 6.84
CA ILE A 29 13.63 22.51 5.85
C ILE A 29 12.96 21.11 5.78
N GLN A 30 12.04 20.79 6.70
CA GLN A 30 11.53 19.42 6.92
C GLN A 30 10.20 19.09 6.22
N TYR A 31 9.60 20.00 5.46
CA TYR A 31 8.35 19.74 4.74
C TYR A 31 8.53 18.72 3.62
N ASP A 32 9.64 18.84 2.89
CA ASP A 32 10.00 17.91 1.83
C ASP A 32 10.33 16.54 2.40
N GLU A 33 10.94 16.46 3.59
CA GLU A 33 11.31 15.17 4.17
C GLU A 33 10.10 14.33 4.59
N GLY A 34 9.14 14.92 5.31
CA GLY A 34 7.91 14.22 5.71
C GLY A 34 7.07 13.79 4.51
N SER A 35 6.95 14.67 3.50
CA SER A 35 6.24 14.38 2.25
C SER A 35 6.97 13.31 1.43
N THR A 36 8.30 13.36 1.36
CA THR A 36 9.14 12.36 0.68
C THR A 36 9.00 10.99 1.33
N ARG A 37 9.02 10.92 2.66
CA ARG A 37 8.82 9.65 3.37
C ARG A 37 7.42 9.08 3.15
N LEU A 38 6.38 9.91 3.14
CA LEU A 38 5.03 9.47 2.76
C LEU A 38 4.99 8.97 1.32
N CYS A 39 5.63 9.68 0.38
CA CYS A 39 5.71 9.27 -1.01
C CYS A 39 6.37 7.89 -1.16
N ARG A 40 7.51 7.67 -0.51
CA ARG A 40 8.20 6.38 -0.47
C ARG A 40 7.32 5.28 0.15
N GLY A 41 6.63 5.59 1.25
CA GLY A 41 5.68 4.66 1.87
C GLY A 41 4.53 4.29 0.94
N VAL A 42 3.95 5.28 0.23
CA VAL A 42 2.88 5.05 -0.76
C VAL A 42 3.38 4.13 -1.87
N GLN A 43 4.57 4.39 -2.39
CA GLN A 43 5.18 3.54 -3.42
C GLN A 43 5.40 2.11 -2.91
N ALA A 44 5.95 1.95 -1.72
CA ALA A 44 6.16 0.64 -1.11
C ALA A 44 4.83 -0.13 -0.89
N VAL A 45 3.78 0.55 -0.43
CA VAL A 45 2.45 -0.04 -0.28
C VAL A 45 1.89 -0.47 -1.65
N LEU A 46 1.93 0.40 -2.67
CA LEU A 46 1.39 0.07 -4.00
C LEU A 46 2.21 -1.01 -4.74
N GLN A 47 3.50 -1.14 -4.43
CA GLN A 47 4.35 -2.21 -4.95
C GLN A 47 4.03 -3.56 -4.30
N THR A 48 3.71 -3.57 -3.01
CA THR A 48 3.47 -4.81 -2.24
C THR A 48 2.01 -5.26 -2.22
N GLN A 49 1.06 -4.32 -2.27
CA GLN A 49 -0.37 -4.57 -2.31
C GLN A 49 -0.90 -4.35 -3.73
N LEU A 50 -0.93 -5.42 -4.52
CA LEU A 50 -1.29 -5.33 -5.93
C LEU A 50 -2.78 -5.03 -6.16
N ASP A 51 -3.63 -5.42 -5.21
CA ASP A 51 -5.06 -5.13 -5.16
C ASP A 51 -5.38 -3.72 -4.62
N ARG A 52 -4.39 -2.81 -4.65
CA ARG A 52 -4.51 -1.42 -4.23
C ARG A 52 -4.46 -0.49 -5.44
N HIS A 53 -5.53 0.26 -5.68
CA HIS A 53 -5.59 1.30 -6.72
C HIS A 53 -4.96 2.61 -6.25
N PHE A 54 -5.20 2.96 -4.98
CA PHE A 54 -4.68 4.15 -4.33
C PHE A 54 -4.60 3.97 -2.81
N VAL A 55 -3.85 4.84 -2.14
CA VAL A 55 -3.63 4.84 -0.69
C VAL A 55 -3.76 6.26 -0.16
N PHE A 56 -4.40 6.42 1.00
CA PHE A 56 -4.37 7.66 1.74
C PHE A 56 -3.17 7.72 2.68
N GLY A 57 -2.55 8.89 2.76
CA GLY A 57 -1.50 9.21 3.72
C GLY A 57 -1.90 10.39 4.60
N LEU A 58 -1.50 10.36 5.87
CA LEU A 58 -1.69 11.45 6.82
C LEU A 58 -0.33 11.96 7.29
N LEU A 59 -0.06 13.24 7.04
CA LEU A 59 1.10 13.92 7.59
C LEU A 59 0.66 14.77 8.77
N LEU A 60 1.15 14.43 9.96
CA LEU A 60 0.90 15.17 11.19
C LEU A 60 2.14 15.99 11.56
N LYS A 61 1.93 17.25 11.88
CA LYS A 61 2.96 18.17 12.39
C LYS A 61 2.39 19.03 13.50
N GLN A 62 2.85 18.86 14.74
CA GLN A 62 2.38 19.63 15.90
C GLN A 62 0.83 19.67 15.96
N CYS A 63 0.20 20.73 15.47
CA CYS A 63 -1.26 20.90 15.39
C CYS A 63 -1.82 20.89 13.96
N GLY A 64 -1.01 20.60 12.94
CA GLY A 64 -1.41 20.54 11.54
C GLY A 64 -1.56 19.11 11.03
N LEU A 65 -2.58 18.90 10.21
CA LEU A 65 -2.78 17.70 9.40
C LEU A 65 -2.74 18.06 7.92
N ARG A 66 -2.04 17.26 7.12
CA ARG A 66 -2.14 17.27 5.65
C ARG A 66 -2.54 15.88 5.17
N VAL A 67 -3.51 15.81 4.28
CA VAL A 67 -3.99 14.54 3.72
C VAL A 67 -3.39 14.35 2.34
N PHE A 68 -2.89 13.15 2.09
CA PHE A 68 -2.30 12.73 0.83
C PHE A 68 -3.16 11.64 0.19
N TYR A 69 -3.24 11.67 -1.13
CA TYR A 69 -3.83 10.64 -1.96
C TYR A 69 -2.77 10.19 -2.96
N GLY A 70 -2.36 8.94 -2.89
CA GLY A 70 -1.32 8.38 -3.74
C GLY A 70 -1.83 7.23 -4.58
N ASN A 71 -1.46 7.19 -5.86
CA ASN A 71 -1.72 6.06 -6.75
C ASN A 71 -0.45 5.73 -7.55
N ARG A 72 -0.55 4.77 -8.49
CA ARG A 72 0.60 4.35 -9.31
C ARG A 72 1.12 5.44 -10.26
N SER A 73 0.36 6.52 -10.46
CA SER A 73 0.72 7.64 -11.33
C SER A 73 1.32 8.83 -10.57
N GLY A 74 1.22 8.87 -9.25
CA GLY A 74 1.76 9.96 -8.45
C GLY A 74 1.04 10.21 -7.14
N LEU A 75 1.30 11.39 -6.56
CA LEU A 75 0.86 11.78 -5.23
C LEU A 75 0.20 13.17 -5.29
N LEU A 76 -0.99 13.27 -4.70
CA LEU A 76 -1.70 14.52 -4.47
C LEU A 76 -1.76 14.79 -2.96
N ALA A 77 -1.83 16.06 -2.58
CA ALA A 77 -2.01 16.47 -1.20
C ALA A 77 -3.05 17.59 -1.11
N THR A 78 -3.66 17.76 0.06
CA THR A 78 -4.45 18.97 0.32
C THR A 78 -3.58 20.21 0.13
N ASP A 79 -4.13 21.22 -0.52
CA ASP A 79 -3.42 22.46 -0.83
C ASP A 79 -2.89 23.11 0.46
N SER A 80 -3.78 23.30 1.45
CA SER A 80 -3.44 23.82 2.77
C SER A 80 -3.38 22.73 3.85
N TRP A 81 -2.72 23.08 4.96
CA TRP A 81 -2.79 22.32 6.21
C TRP A 81 -4.15 22.54 6.88
N ILE A 82 -4.63 21.51 7.58
CA ILE A 82 -5.77 21.55 8.48
C ILE A 82 -5.21 21.80 9.88
N ASP A 83 -5.46 22.96 10.48
CA ASP A 83 -5.09 23.21 11.89
C ASP A 83 -6.10 22.50 12.79
N VAL A 84 -5.69 21.42 13.43
CA VAL A 84 -6.52 20.55 14.27
C VAL A 84 -7.09 21.30 15.47
N ARG A 85 -6.46 22.39 15.95
CA ARG A 85 -7.00 23.18 17.07
C ARG A 85 -8.19 24.02 16.65
N THR A 86 -8.09 24.68 15.50
CA THR A 86 -9.12 25.61 15.01
C THR A 86 -10.15 24.93 14.11
N GLN A 87 -9.76 23.84 13.44
CA GLN A 87 -10.57 23.06 12.48
C GLN A 87 -10.75 21.61 12.94
N HIS A 88 -10.90 21.38 14.25
CA HIS A 88 -11.07 20.05 14.86
C HIS A 88 -12.18 19.21 14.21
N VAL A 89 -13.28 19.82 13.76
CA VAL A 89 -14.35 19.11 13.04
C VAL A 89 -13.84 18.47 11.75
N LYS A 90 -13.01 19.16 10.96
CA LYS A 90 -12.41 18.60 9.73
C LYS A 90 -11.45 17.47 10.05
N PHE A 91 -10.65 17.61 11.10
CA PHE A 91 -9.76 16.54 11.56
C PHE A 91 -10.55 15.28 11.93
N ILE A 92 -11.60 15.42 12.73
CA ILE A 92 -12.49 14.31 13.12
C ILE A 92 -13.13 13.68 11.89
N GLN A 93 -13.62 14.49 10.94
CA GLN A 93 -14.19 14.00 9.68
C GLN A 93 -13.19 13.17 8.87
N VAL A 94 -11.93 13.59 8.77
CA VAL A 94 -10.89 12.81 8.07
C VAL A 94 -10.68 11.47 8.75
N VAL A 95 -10.51 11.45 10.07
CA VAL A 95 -10.30 10.20 10.84
C VAL A 95 -11.50 9.26 10.73
N LEU A 96 -12.72 9.80 10.86
CA LEU A 96 -13.96 9.02 10.74
C LEU A 96 -14.13 8.49 9.31
N ALA A 97 -13.90 9.31 8.29
CA ALA A 97 -13.98 8.87 6.90
C ALA A 97 -13.01 7.71 6.64
N ILE A 98 -11.74 7.87 7.01
CA ILE A 98 -10.74 6.83 6.84
C ILE A 98 -11.08 5.54 7.60
N SER A 99 -11.65 5.66 8.80
CA SER A 99 -12.00 4.50 9.64
C SER A 99 -13.28 3.78 9.24
N SER A 100 -14.20 4.46 8.53
CA SER A 100 -15.55 3.94 8.26
C SER A 100 -15.88 3.73 6.79
N LEU A 101 -15.08 4.30 5.87
CA LEU A 101 -15.32 4.13 4.44
C LEU A 101 -15.17 2.65 4.04
N PRO A 102 -16.01 2.16 3.11
CA PRO A 102 -15.91 0.80 2.61
C PRO A 102 -14.57 0.61 1.87
N PRO A 103 -14.03 -0.61 1.81
CA PRO A 103 -12.72 -0.89 1.20
C PRO A 103 -12.51 -0.26 -0.18
N ARG A 104 -13.52 -0.30 -1.05
CA ARG A 104 -13.48 0.32 -2.39
C ARG A 104 -13.16 1.82 -2.36
N HIS A 105 -13.66 2.56 -1.37
CA HIS A 105 -13.43 4.00 -1.24
C HIS A 105 -12.10 4.30 -0.54
N LEU A 106 -11.49 3.29 0.08
CA LEU A 106 -10.14 3.38 0.62
C LEU A 106 -9.09 2.99 -0.41
N GLY A 107 -9.46 2.45 -1.56
CA GLY A 107 -8.56 2.09 -2.67
C GLY A 107 -8.33 0.60 -2.87
N TRP A 108 -9.13 -0.26 -2.21
CA TRP A 108 -9.07 -1.72 -2.39
C TRP A 108 -9.87 -2.16 -3.62
N ASP A 109 -9.24 -2.92 -4.51
CA ASP A 109 -9.85 -3.46 -5.72
C ASP A 109 -10.88 -4.56 -5.36
N GLN A 110 -12.13 -4.37 -5.77
CA GLN A 110 -13.20 -5.33 -5.53
C GLN A 110 -13.26 -6.46 -6.56
N ASN A 111 -12.51 -6.32 -7.65
CA ASN A 111 -12.38 -7.31 -8.72
C ASN A 111 -11.12 -8.17 -8.56
N MET A 112 -10.30 -7.95 -7.53
CA MET A 112 -9.08 -8.70 -7.28
C MET A 112 -9.16 -9.40 -5.92
N LYS A 113 -8.81 -10.69 -5.88
CA LYS A 113 -8.84 -11.52 -4.67
C LYS A 113 -7.56 -12.32 -4.57
N LEU A 114 -7.08 -12.53 -3.34
CA LEU A 114 -6.01 -13.46 -3.05
C LEU A 114 -6.50 -14.89 -3.33
N TYR A 115 -5.75 -15.63 -4.13
CA TYR A 115 -6.00 -17.04 -4.39
C TYR A 115 -5.31 -17.88 -3.33
N LEU A 116 -6.09 -18.72 -2.66
CA LEU A 116 -5.63 -19.60 -1.60
C LEU A 116 -5.87 -21.04 -2.01
N ASN A 117 -4.88 -21.89 -1.74
CA ASN A 117 -4.95 -23.33 -1.94
C ASN A 117 -4.51 -24.03 -0.65
N PRO A 118 -5.32 -23.97 0.42
CA PRO A 118 -4.90 -24.44 1.75
C PRO A 118 -4.67 -25.96 1.77
N HIS A 119 -5.36 -26.71 0.91
CA HIS A 119 -5.21 -28.15 0.74
C HIS A 119 -5.33 -28.53 -0.75
N PRO A 120 -4.67 -29.60 -1.21
CA PRO A 120 -4.78 -30.06 -2.60
C PRO A 120 -6.25 -30.22 -3.02
N GLY A 121 -6.66 -29.50 -4.06
CA GLY A 121 -8.02 -29.56 -4.61
C GLY A 121 -9.01 -28.55 -4.00
N VAL A 122 -8.64 -27.85 -2.93
CA VAL A 122 -9.46 -26.81 -2.32
C VAL A 122 -9.00 -25.44 -2.81
N ARG A 123 -9.85 -24.74 -3.56
CA ARG A 123 -9.58 -23.39 -4.06
C ARG A 123 -10.44 -22.37 -3.33
N GLU A 124 -9.80 -21.40 -2.72
CA GLU A 124 -10.46 -20.30 -2.02
C GLU A 124 -10.01 -18.95 -2.59
N PHE A 125 -10.90 -17.96 -2.51
CA PHE A 125 -10.65 -16.61 -3.00
C PHE A 125 -11.11 -15.62 -1.95
N ARG A 126 -10.19 -14.82 -1.41
CA ARG A 126 -10.50 -13.88 -0.33
C ARG A 126 -10.03 -12.47 -0.65
N TYR A 127 -10.75 -11.47 -0.17
CA TYR A 127 -10.26 -10.09 -0.16
C TYR A 127 -9.19 -9.96 0.92
N THR A 128 -8.17 -9.17 0.68
CA THR A 128 -7.08 -8.90 1.64
C THR A 128 -7.56 -8.17 2.90
N THR A 129 -8.70 -7.48 2.80
CA THR A 129 -9.42 -6.85 3.92
C THR A 129 -10.23 -7.83 4.77
N ASP A 130 -10.34 -9.11 4.38
CA ASP A 130 -10.98 -10.13 5.20
C ASP A 130 -10.18 -10.32 6.50
N PRO A 131 -10.82 -10.26 7.68
CA PRO A 131 -10.12 -10.42 8.96
C PRO A 131 -9.45 -11.79 9.12
N ASN A 132 -9.90 -12.81 8.39
CA ASN A 132 -9.34 -14.16 8.44
C ASN A 132 -8.11 -14.36 7.56
N VAL A 133 -7.76 -13.38 6.71
CA VAL A 133 -6.53 -13.42 5.92
C VAL A 133 -5.34 -13.12 6.83
N GLN A 134 -4.36 -14.01 6.81
CA GLN A 134 -3.12 -13.95 7.59
C GLN A 134 -1.93 -13.68 6.66
N LEU A 135 -0.80 -13.24 7.22
CA LEU A 135 0.40 -12.95 6.41
C LEU A 135 0.90 -14.19 5.65
N LYS A 136 0.82 -15.37 6.26
CA LYS A 136 1.16 -16.66 5.63
C LYS A 136 0.35 -16.99 4.38
N ASP A 137 -0.83 -16.39 4.23
CA ASP A 137 -1.72 -16.64 3.09
C ASP A 137 -1.18 -16.03 1.80
N TYR A 138 -0.23 -15.09 1.89
CA TYR A 138 0.47 -14.50 0.75
C TYR A 138 1.60 -15.39 0.22
N GLY A 139 1.88 -16.52 0.87
CA GLY A 139 2.98 -17.42 0.53
C GLY A 139 4.28 -17.10 1.30
N PRO A 140 5.37 -17.84 0.99
CA PRO A 140 6.66 -17.65 1.66
C PRO A 140 7.26 -16.27 1.37
N ASN A 141 7.10 -15.77 0.14
CA ASN A 141 7.36 -14.38 -0.20
C ASN A 141 6.06 -13.70 -0.67
N PRO A 142 5.77 -12.47 -0.23
CA PRO A 142 4.59 -11.72 -0.65
C PRO A 142 4.47 -11.52 -2.16
N SER A 143 5.62 -11.45 -2.86
CA SER A 143 5.71 -11.38 -4.33
C SER A 143 5.18 -12.63 -5.03
N ASP A 144 5.13 -13.77 -4.32
CA ASP A 144 4.71 -15.06 -4.86
C ASP A 144 3.19 -15.26 -4.71
N ALA A 145 2.50 -14.32 -4.06
CA ALA A 145 1.06 -14.33 -3.91
C ALA A 145 0.37 -14.44 -5.28
N GLN A 146 -0.54 -15.40 -5.40
CA GLN A 146 -1.37 -15.56 -6.57
C GLN A 146 -2.70 -14.84 -6.38
N TRP A 147 -3.20 -14.27 -7.47
CA TRP A 147 -4.40 -13.46 -7.47
C TRP A 147 -5.40 -13.96 -8.48
N ALA A 148 -6.66 -13.87 -8.11
CA ALA A 148 -7.78 -14.02 -9.02
C ALA A 148 -8.31 -12.64 -9.39
N ILE A 149 -8.45 -12.38 -10.69
CA ILE A 149 -8.92 -11.11 -11.24
C ILE A 149 -10.22 -11.36 -11.99
N PHE A 150 -11.27 -10.65 -11.61
CA PHE A 150 -12.55 -10.63 -12.29
C PHE A 150 -12.52 -9.66 -13.45
N VAL A 151 -12.79 -10.16 -14.65
CA VAL A 151 -12.95 -9.36 -15.87
C VAL A 151 -14.42 -9.41 -16.27
N PRO A 152 -15.15 -8.29 -16.17
CA PRO A 152 -16.56 -8.26 -16.51
C PRO A 152 -16.76 -8.34 -18.04
N ASP A 153 -17.84 -8.97 -18.50
CA ASP A 153 -18.12 -9.12 -19.94
C ASP A 153 -18.37 -7.78 -20.64
N ARG A 154 -18.83 -6.78 -19.87
CA ARG A 154 -19.07 -5.40 -20.28
C ARG A 154 -18.73 -4.46 -19.13
N TYR A 155 -18.49 -3.18 -19.45
CA TYR A 155 -18.35 -2.15 -18.42
C TYR A 155 -19.54 -2.20 -17.46
N THR A 156 -19.26 -2.26 -16.15
CA THR A 156 -20.21 -2.43 -15.03
C THR A 156 -21.01 -3.74 -14.94
N SER A 157 -20.68 -4.76 -15.74
CA SER A 157 -21.36 -6.07 -15.64
C SER A 157 -20.96 -6.81 -14.36
N ILE A 158 -21.95 -7.44 -13.71
CA ILE A 158 -21.71 -8.41 -12.63
C ILE A 158 -21.37 -9.81 -13.16
N MET A 159 -21.63 -10.05 -14.45
CA MET A 159 -21.23 -11.25 -15.19
C MET A 159 -19.86 -11.04 -15.84
N GLY A 160 -19.05 -12.10 -15.83
CA GLY A 160 -17.68 -12.05 -16.32
C GLY A 160 -16.92 -13.33 -16.02
N LYS A 161 -15.60 -13.27 -16.18
CA LYS A 161 -14.70 -14.42 -15.98
C LYS A 161 -13.62 -14.08 -14.97
N TRP A 162 -13.24 -15.08 -14.17
CA TRP A 162 -12.10 -14.99 -13.28
C TRP A 162 -10.85 -15.56 -13.95
N TYR A 163 -9.75 -14.84 -13.85
CA TYR A 163 -8.44 -15.24 -14.35
C TYR A 163 -7.46 -15.33 -13.18
N LEU A 164 -6.56 -16.32 -13.21
CA LEU A 164 -5.51 -16.47 -12.22
C LEU A 164 -4.21 -15.87 -12.73
N THR A 165 -3.52 -15.12 -11.88
CA THR A 165 -2.15 -14.68 -12.17
C THR A 165 -1.21 -15.87 -12.10
N ILE A 166 -0.46 -16.11 -13.18
CA ILE A 166 0.44 -17.26 -13.28
C ILE A 166 1.80 -16.94 -12.64
N ARG A 167 2.30 -15.71 -12.85
CA ARG A 167 3.47 -15.08 -12.20
C ARG A 167 3.37 -13.56 -12.33
N LEU A 168 3.99 -12.82 -11.41
CA LEU A 168 4.33 -11.42 -11.69
C LEU A 168 5.35 -11.39 -12.82
N ILE A 169 5.07 -10.61 -13.87
CA ILE A 169 6.12 -10.16 -14.78
C ILE A 169 6.84 -9.07 -14.00
N THR A 170 7.96 -9.40 -13.36
CA THR A 170 8.85 -8.42 -12.76
C THR A 170 9.30 -7.46 -13.87
N THR A 171 8.69 -6.28 -13.92
CA THR A 171 9.20 -5.17 -14.73
C THR A 171 9.77 -4.14 -13.78
N PHE A 172 10.89 -4.51 -13.12
CA PHE A 172 11.75 -3.59 -12.38
C PHE A 172 13.18 -4.15 -12.38
N GLU A 173 13.77 -4.32 -13.56
CA GLU A 173 15.19 -3.98 -13.73
C GLU A 173 15.22 -2.53 -14.19
N SER A 174 15.28 -1.61 -13.22
CA SER A 174 15.62 -0.22 -13.47
C SER A 174 16.37 0.31 -12.25
N GLU A 175 17.66 0.55 -12.48
CA GLU A 175 18.56 1.43 -11.74
C GLU A 175 19.14 0.95 -10.41
N ALA A 176 20.20 0.14 -10.53
CA ALA A 176 21.45 0.38 -9.80
C ALA A 176 22.62 -0.25 -10.58
N THR A 177 23.02 0.38 -11.69
CA THR A 177 24.38 0.21 -12.22
C THR A 177 25.10 1.51 -11.98
N GLU A 178 25.75 1.65 -10.82
CA GLU A 178 26.82 2.62 -10.67
C GLU A 178 27.94 2.23 -11.63
N VAL A 179 28.03 2.93 -12.76
CA VAL A 179 29.24 2.95 -13.59
C VAL A 179 30.13 4.04 -13.03
N GLY A 180 30.92 3.69 -12.02
CA GLY A 180 32.07 4.49 -11.59
C GLY A 180 33.26 4.25 -12.54
N PRO A 181 34.15 5.25 -12.74
CA PRO A 181 35.31 5.09 -13.61
C PRO A 181 36.31 4.10 -13.01
N ILE A 182 36.76 3.14 -13.81
CA ILE A 182 37.89 2.26 -13.47
C ILE A 182 39.18 3.04 -13.76
N THR A 183 39.88 3.47 -12.73
CA THR A 183 41.29 3.86 -12.83
C THR A 183 42.14 2.59 -12.81
N MET A 184 42.85 2.31 -13.90
CA MET A 184 43.94 1.34 -13.91
C MET A 184 45.23 2.04 -13.48
N GLY A 185 45.81 1.55 -12.39
CA GLY A 185 47.21 1.79 -11.99
C GLY A 185 47.98 0.50 -12.08
#